data_AF-T1DWS0-F1
#
_entry.id   AF-T1DWS0-F1
#
_cell.length_a   1.000
_cell.length_b   1.000
_cell.length_c   1.000
_cell.angle_alpha   90.00
_cell.angle_beta   90.00
_cell.angle_gamma   90.00
#
_symmetry.space_group_name_H-M   'P 1'
#
loop_
_entity.id
_entity.type
_entity.pdbx_description
1 polymer ?
#
loop_
_entity_poly.entity_id
_entity_poly.type
_entity_poly.pdbx_seq_one_letter_code
_entity_poly.pdbx_strand_id
1 'polypeptide(L)' 'MQGNLAQVKSDILDELKMRVEDRILEPNNYEVLCKLINKADSISEAQAIAALGTTYKKNRFSF' A
#
# COMPACT_ATOMS: atom_id res chain seq x y z
N MET A 1 -15.52 0.19 -14.85
CA MET A 1 -16.11 0.26 -13.49
C MET A 1 -15.42 1.41 -12.77
N GLN A 2 -16.04 2.59 -12.65
CA GLN A 2 -15.49 3.66 -11.81
C GLN A 2 -15.84 3.33 -10.36
N GLY A 3 -14.93 2.64 -9.67
CA GLY A 3 -15.07 2.38 -8.24
C GLY A 3 -15.02 3.70 -7.47
N ASN A 4 -15.92 3.90 -6.51
CA ASN A 4 -15.83 5.03 -5.59
C ASN A 4 -14.48 4.98 -4.85
N LEU A 5 -13.86 6.14 -4.60
CA LEU A 5 -12.55 6.25 -3.94
C LEU A 5 -12.46 5.41 -2.65
N ALA A 6 -13.53 5.36 -1.85
CA ALA A 6 -13.58 4.56 -0.63
C ALA A 6 -13.46 3.04 -0.91
N GLN A 7 -14.08 2.56 -1.99
CA GLN A 7 -13.99 1.17 -2.40
C GLN A 7 -12.57 0.84 -2.89
N VAL A 8 -11.98 1.72 -3.68
CA VAL A 8 -10.61 1.52 -4.20
C VAL A 8 -9.59 1.53 -3.05
N LYS A 9 -9.71 2.45 -2.09
CA LYS A 9 -8.86 2.44 -0.89
C LYS A 9 -8.98 1.12 -0.13
N SER A 10 -10.19 0.62 0.07
CA SER A 10 -10.42 -0.64 0.79
C SER A 10 -9.82 -1.83 0.06
N ASP A 11 -9.98 -1.89 -1.26
CA ASP A 11 -9.42 -2.96 -2.12
C ASP A 11 -7.89 -2.98 -2.05
N ILE A 12 -7.25 -1.81 -2.17
CA ILE A 12 -5.80 -1.67 -2.06
C ILE A 12 -5.31 -2.08 -0.66
N LEU A 13 -6.03 -1.73 0.41
CA LEU A 13 -5.64 -2.11 1.77
C LEU A 13 -5.70 -3.63 1.97
N ASP A 14 -6.71 -4.29 1.42
CA ASP A 14 -6.84 -5.76 1.49
C ASP A 14 -5.70 -6.45 0.71
N GLU A 15 -5.39 -5.94 -0.48
CA GLU A 15 -4.24 -6.37 -1.28
C GLU A 15 -2.89 -6.19 -0.57
N LEU A 16 -2.70 -5.07 0.14
CA LEU A 16 -1.48 -4.83 0.91
C LEU A 16 -1.42 -5.75 2.13
N LYS A 17 -2.56 -6.04 2.76
CA LYS A 17 -2.63 -6.96 3.91
C LYS A 17 -2.26 -8.39 3.50
N MET A 18 -2.77 -8.88 2.36
CA MET A 18 -2.36 -10.18 1.81
C MET A 18 -0.84 -10.24 1.58
N ARG A 19 -0.22 -9.14 1.11
CA ARG A 19 1.24 -9.06 0.93
C ARG A 19 2.02 -9.08 2.24
N VAL A 20 1.45 -8.61 3.35
CA VAL A 20 2.04 -8.77 4.69
C VAL A 20 2.00 -10.24 5.11
N GLU A 21 0.87 -10.90 4.87
CA GLU A 21 0.71 -12.34 5.20
C GLU A 21 1.67 -13.21 4.38
N ASP A 22 1.87 -12.89 3.10
CA ASP A 22 2.84 -13.56 2.22
C ASP A 22 4.31 -13.20 2.54
N ARG A 23 4.55 -12.33 3.53
CA ARG A 23 5.87 -11.80 3.92
C ARG A 23 6.60 -11.04 2.79
N ILE A 24 5.86 -10.55 1.79
CA ILE A 24 6.39 -9.67 0.74
C ILE A 24 6.55 -8.25 1.29
N LEU A 25 5.60 -7.81 2.13
CA LEU A 25 5.56 -6.47 2.71
C LEU A 25 5.77 -6.56 4.23
N GLU A 26 6.69 -5.76 4.75
CA GLU A 26 6.86 -5.68 6.20
C GLU A 26 5.65 -5.02 6.88
N PRO A 27 5.22 -5.50 8.05
CA PRO A 27 4.05 -4.95 8.75
C PRO A 27 4.21 -3.46 9.09
N ASN A 28 5.42 -3.01 9.40
CA ASN A 28 5.70 -1.59 9.64
C ASN A 28 5.50 -0.74 8.37
N ASN A 29 5.88 -1.27 7.20
CA ASN A 29 5.68 -0.57 5.93
C ASN A 29 4.19 -0.54 5.57
N TYR A 30 3.46 -1.61 5.86
CA TYR A 30 1.99 -1.64 5.72
C TYR A 30 1.30 -0.56 6.54
N GLU A 31 1.69 -0.36 7.81
CA GLU A 31 1.10 0.69 8.64
C GLU A 31 1.30 2.10 8.06
N VAL A 32 2.48 2.38 7.49
CA VAL A 32 2.77 3.66 6.83
C VAL A 32 1.91 3.83 5.57
N LEU A 33 1.86 2.82 4.71
CA LEU A 33 1.06 2.84 3.48
C LEU A 33 -0.43 3.00 3.79
N CYS A 34 -0.92 2.33 4.84
CA CYS A 34 -2.30 2.44 5.29
C CYS A 34 -2.66 3.87 5.69
N LYS A 35 -1.79 4.54 6.45
CA LYS A 35 -1.99 5.96 6.83
C LYS A 35 -1.98 6.88 5.62
N LEU A 36 -1.12 6.63 4.64
CA LEU A 36 -1.04 7.42 3.41
C LEU A 36 -2.26 7.22 2.51
N ILE A 37 -2.69 5.97 2.27
CA ILE A 37 -3.87 5.65 1.45
C ILE A 37 -5.14 6.23 2.05
N ASN A 38 -5.29 6.19 3.38
CA ASN A 38 -6.43 6.80 4.04
C ASN A 38 -6.52 8.30 3.76
N LYS A 39 -5.37 8.99 3.72
CA LYS A 39 -5.28 10.42 3.41
C LYS A 39 -5.37 10.75 1.92
N ALA A 40 -5.36 9.76 1.04
CA ALA A 40 -5.32 10.03 -0.39
C ALA A 40 -6.61 10.71 -0.89
N ASP A 41 -6.49 11.79 -1.64
CA ASP A 41 -7.64 12.57 -2.16
C ASP A 41 -8.14 12.05 -3.51
N SER A 42 -7.41 11.11 -4.13
CA SER A 42 -7.73 10.58 -5.45
C SER A 42 -7.35 9.12 -5.63
N ILE A 43 -8.03 8.45 -6.55
CA ILE A 43 -7.78 7.04 -6.89
C ILE A 43 -6.33 6.87 -7.35
N SER A 44 -5.87 7.74 -8.24
CA SER A 44 -4.49 7.71 -8.74
C SER A 44 -3.45 7.87 -7.63
N GLU A 45 -3.73 8.69 -6.62
CA GLU A 45 -2.84 8.89 -5.49
C GLU A 45 -2.78 7.65 -4.60
N ALA A 46 -3.94 7.05 -4.28
CA ALA A 46 -4.01 5.80 -3.53
C ALA A 46 -3.25 4.66 -4.24
N GLN A 47 -3.37 4.56 -5.56
CA GLN A 47 -2.65 3.58 -6.38
C GLN A 47 -1.13 3.86 -6.41
N ALA A 48 -0.72 5.13 -6.53
CA ALA A 48 0.68 5.51 -6.50
C ALA A 48 1.32 5.15 -5.15
N ILE A 49 0.63 5.43 -4.04
CA ILE A 49 1.09 5.07 -2.68
C ILE A 49 1.26 3.56 -2.55
N ALA A 50 0.28 2.77 -3.02
CA ALA A 50 0.36 1.31 -3.01
C ALA A 50 1.61 0.78 -3.74
N ALA A 51 1.93 1.37 -4.90
CA ALA A 51 3.08 0.99 -5.71
C ALA A 51 4.43 1.32 -5.04
N LEU A 52 4.50 2.35 -4.18
CA LEU A 52 5.71 2.67 -3.41
C LEU A 52 6.06 1.55 -2.43
N GLY A 53 5.05 0.94 -1.81
CA GLY A 53 5.20 -0.13 -0.84
C GLY A 53 5.75 -1.45 -1.40
N THR A 54 5.54 -1.68 -2.69
CA THR A 54 5.95 -2.92 -3.38
C THR A 54 7.28 -2.76 -4.12
N THR A 55 7.82 -1.54 -4.20
CA THR A 55 9.09 -1.25 -4.89
C THR A 55 10.22 -1.14 -3.88
N TYR A 56 10.47 -2.22 -3.13
CA TYR A 56 11.67 -2.33 -2.30
C TYR A 56 12.42 -3.62 -2.59
N LYS A 57 12.99 -3.68 -3.80
CA LYS A 57 13.94 -4.71 -4.18
C LYS A 57 15.24 -4.48 -3.40
N LYS A 58 15.36 -5.12 -2.24
CA LYS A 58 16.61 -5.54 -1.59
C LYS A 58 17.75 -4.51 -1.63
N ASN A 59 17.61 -3.39 -0.93
CA ASN A 59 18.80 -2.75 -0.39
C ASN A 59 19.04 -3.29 1.02
N ARG A 60 20.10 -4.08 1.13
CA ARG A 60 20.86 -4.31 2.35
C ARG A 60 21.24 -2.92 2.90
N PHE A 61 20.35 -2.31 3.67
CA PHE A 61 20.73 -1.21 4.56
C PHE A 61 21.45 -1.87 5.73
N SER A 62 22.78 -1.84 5.67
CA SER A 62 23.61 -2.05 6.86
C SER A 62 23.38 -0.83 7.77
N PHE A 63 22.92 -1.08 8.98
CA PHE A 63 23.03 -0.13 10.10
C PHE A 63 24.44 -0.20 10.67
#